data_AF-F0JFZ2-F1
#
_entry.id   AF-F0JFZ2-F1
#
_cell.length_a   1.000
_cell.length_b   1.000
_cell.length_c   1.000
_cell.angle_alpha   90.00
_cell.angle_beta   90.00
_cell.angle_gamma   90.00
#
_symmetry.space_group_name_H-M   'P 1'
#
loop_
_entity.id
_entity.type
_entity.pdbx_description
1 polymer ?
#
loop_
_entity_poly.entity_id
_entity_poly.type
_entity_poly.pdbx_seq_one_letter_code
_entity_poly.pdbx_strand_id
1 'polypeptide(L)'
;MAVTPSSLFALALSRHRQPWNWSLHAAALVLFGLALFAHGYLLLAASLILLGAGFFELDLPAPPENWWFGLARRGVEWEKNWSAAPWNRVKWSRLLGALLLAGVLVWGLWVRELAALGLLFGFAVLVWVMRRNREDGIDP
;
A
#
# COMPACT_ATOMS: atom_id res chain seq x y z
N MET A 1 14.36 -13.36 27.52
CA MET A 1 12.92 -13.30 27.18
C MET A 1 12.64 -14.33 26.11
N ALA A 2 11.61 -15.17 26.26
CA ALA A 2 11.23 -16.11 25.22
C ALA A 2 10.68 -15.33 24.01
N VAL A 3 11.30 -15.51 22.84
CA VAL A 3 10.83 -14.92 21.59
C VAL A 3 9.62 -15.74 21.14
N THR A 4 8.42 -15.14 21.20
CA THR A 4 7.19 -15.76 20.70
C THR A 4 6.86 -15.24 19.30
N PRO A 5 6.13 -16.01 18.46
CA PRO A 5 5.65 -15.51 17.17
C PRO A 5 4.85 -14.22 17.27
N SER A 6 4.06 -14.05 18.34
CA SER A 6 3.32 -12.81 18.61
C SER A 6 4.23 -11.63 18.91
N SER A 7 5.34 -11.84 19.64
CA SER A 7 6.32 -10.78 19.91
C SER A 7 7.07 -10.35 18.65
N LEU A 8 7.41 -11.30 17.76
CA LEU A 8 8.03 -11.01 16.46
C LEU A 8 7.07 -10.23 15.55
N PHE A 9 5.80 -10.63 15.51
CA PHE A 9 4.79 -9.93 14.72
C PHE A 9 4.54 -8.51 15.24
N ALA A 10 4.44 -8.33 16.56
CA ALA A 10 4.28 -7.01 17.17
C ALA A 10 5.49 -6.10 16.87
N LEU A 11 6.71 -6.65 16.89
CA LEU A 11 7.92 -5.94 16.53
C LEU A 11 7.93 -5.58 15.03
N ALA A 12 7.62 -6.52 14.14
CA ALA A 12 7.55 -6.24 12.70
C ALA A 12 6.52 -5.14 12.40
N LEU A 13 5.37 -5.17 13.08
CA LEU A 13 4.32 -4.16 12.94
C LEU A 13 4.76 -2.79 13.47
N SER A 14 5.51 -2.74 14.58
CA SER A 14 6.01 -1.46 15.11
C SER A 14 7.06 -0.85 14.18
N ARG A 15 7.93 -1.67 13.57
CA ARG A 15 8.92 -1.24 12.58
C ARG A 15 8.27 -0.74 11.29
N HIS A 16 7.31 -1.47 10.75
CA HIS A 16 6.56 -1.05 9.55
C HIS A 16 5.93 0.35 9.71
N ARG A 17 5.46 0.68 10.92
CA ARG A 17 4.82 1.97 11.21
C ARG A 17 5.79 3.15 11.32
N GLN A 18 7.09 2.94 11.18
CA GLN A 18 8.04 4.05 11.05
C GLN A 18 7.94 4.64 9.63
N PRO A 19 7.89 5.98 9.45
CA PRO A 19 7.69 6.59 8.13
C PRO A 19 8.73 6.20 7.07
N TRP A 20 9.99 5.97 7.48
CA TRP A 20 11.04 5.46 6.60
C TRP A 20 10.73 4.05 6.12
N ASN A 21 10.42 3.14 7.04
CA ASN A 21 10.08 1.75 6.75
C ASN A 21 8.81 1.64 5.89
N TRP A 22 7.79 2.45 6.18
CA TRP A 22 6.60 2.55 5.35
C TRP A 22 6.95 2.99 3.91
N SER A 23 7.83 3.98 3.78
CA SER A 23 8.31 4.44 2.46
C SER A 23 9.06 3.35 1.70
N LEU A 24 9.86 2.53 2.39
CA LEU A 24 10.53 1.38 1.78
C LEU A 24 9.55 0.31 1.32
N HIS A 25 8.51 0.02 2.10
CA HIS A 25 7.45 -0.90 1.67
C HIS A 25 6.65 -0.35 0.48
N ALA A 26 6.39 0.96 0.44
CA ALA A 26 5.77 1.59 -0.71
C ALA A 26 6.68 1.48 -1.96
N ALA A 27 7.97 1.75 -1.83
CA ALA A 27 8.94 1.59 -2.91
C ALA A 27 9.05 0.12 -3.36
N ALA A 28 9.04 -0.83 -2.42
CA ALA A 28 9.01 -2.26 -2.70
C ALA A 28 7.78 -2.64 -3.53
N LEU A 29 6.60 -2.12 -3.18
CA LEU A 29 5.36 -2.38 -3.92
C LEU A 29 5.42 -1.82 -5.36
N VAL A 30 5.99 -0.62 -5.53
CA VAL A 30 6.20 -0.02 -6.87
C VAL A 30 7.16 -0.88 -7.69
N LEU A 31 8.31 -1.28 -7.12
CA LEU A 31 9.27 -2.14 -7.80
C LEU A 31 8.67 -3.51 -8.13
N PHE A 32 7.83 -4.07 -7.25
CA PHE A 32 7.13 -5.31 -7.52
C PHE A 32 6.15 -5.17 -8.70
N GLY A 33 5.39 -4.07 -8.75
CA GLY A 33 4.53 -3.78 -9.89
C GLY A 33 5.31 -3.65 -11.21
N LEU A 34 6.46 -2.97 -11.18
CA LEU A 34 7.37 -2.89 -12.33
C LEU A 34 7.98 -4.25 -12.69
N ALA A 35 8.29 -5.07 -11.69
CA ALA A 35 8.81 -6.43 -11.89
C ALA A 35 7.77 -7.31 -12.59
N LEU A 36 6.50 -7.24 -12.20
CA LEU A 36 5.40 -7.93 -12.88
C LEU A 36 5.24 -7.45 -14.32
N PHE A 37 5.25 -6.13 -14.53
CA PHE A 37 5.11 -5.55 -15.87
C PHE A 37 6.26 -5.93 -16.81
N ALA A 38 7.51 -5.77 -16.36
CA ALA A 38 8.71 -6.01 -17.16
C ALA A 38 9.19 -7.47 -17.14
N HIS A 39 8.59 -8.33 -16.31
CA HIS A 39 9.08 -9.68 -16.02
C HIS A 39 10.56 -9.71 -15.59
N GLY A 40 10.99 -8.68 -14.85
CA GLY A 40 12.39 -8.45 -14.51
C GLY A 40 12.77 -9.06 -13.15
N TYR A 41 13.64 -10.08 -13.15
CA TYR A 41 14.13 -10.71 -11.92
C TYR A 41 14.91 -9.75 -11.02
N LEU A 42 15.64 -8.78 -11.59
CA LEU A 42 16.36 -7.76 -10.81
C LEU A 42 15.39 -6.84 -10.04
N LEU A 43 14.30 -6.42 -10.69
CA LEU A 43 13.27 -5.61 -10.05
C LEU A 43 12.54 -6.42 -8.96
N LEU A 44 12.28 -7.70 -9.22
CA LEU A 44 11.73 -8.61 -8.21
C LEU A 44 12.66 -8.73 -7.01
N ALA A 45 13.95 -9.01 -7.22
CA ALA A 45 14.93 -9.11 -6.15
C ALA A 45 15.04 -7.80 -5.35
N ALA A 46 15.12 -6.65 -6.03
CA ALA A 46 15.13 -5.35 -5.39
C ALA A 46 13.85 -5.10 -4.56
N SER A 47 12.68 -5.46 -5.08
CA SER A 47 11.41 -5.34 -4.35
C SER A 47 11.41 -6.19 -3.06
N LEU A 48 11.91 -7.43 -3.12
CA LEU A 48 12.00 -8.31 -1.95
C LEU A 48 13.00 -7.81 -0.92
N ILE A 49 14.14 -7.27 -1.38
CA ILE A 49 15.15 -6.66 -0.50
C ILE A 49 14.56 -5.45 0.21
N LEU A 50 13.90 -4.52 -0.50
CA LEU A 50 13.28 -3.34 0.12
C LEU A 50 12.14 -3.72 1.07
N LEU A 51 11.34 -4.73 0.71
CA LEU A 51 10.29 -5.26 1.58
C LEU A 51 10.89 -5.82 2.87
N GLY A 52 11.96 -6.61 2.77
CA GLY A 52 12.67 -7.12 3.95
C GLY A 52 13.31 -6.00 4.78
N ALA A 53 13.97 -5.04 4.11
CA ALA A 53 14.63 -3.90 4.73
C ALA A 53 13.68 -3.06 5.60
N GLY A 54 12.43 -2.88 5.17
CA GLY A 54 11.42 -2.14 5.92
C GLY A 54 10.93 -2.83 7.21
N PHE A 55 11.38 -4.06 7.51
CA PHE A 55 11.15 -4.69 8.82
C PHE A 55 12.31 -4.51 9.81
N PHE A 56 13.45 -3.96 9.38
CA PHE A 56 14.59 -3.71 10.26
C PHE A 56 14.49 -2.37 11.00
N GLU A 57 15.26 -2.24 12.08
CA GLU A 57 15.54 -0.94 12.70
C GLU A 57 16.56 -0.20 11.83
N LEU A 58 16.09 0.85 11.16
CA LEU A 58 16.95 1.69 10.34
C LEU A 58 17.41 2.86 11.20
N ASP A 59 18.73 2.98 11.39
CA ASP A 59 19.35 4.14 12.03
C ASP A 59 19.39 5.31 11.05
N LEU A 60 18.20 5.88 10.79
CA LEU A 60 17.99 6.99 9.89
C LEU A 60 17.62 8.24 10.69
N PRO A 61 18.01 9.43 10.20
CA PRO A 61 17.63 10.68 10.85
C PRO A 61 16.10 10.83 10.89
N ALA A 62 15.62 11.74 11.75
CA ALA A 62 14.21 12.07 11.83
C ALA A 62 13.63 12.38 10.43
N PRO A 63 12.45 11.84 10.08
CA PRO A 63 11.88 12.03 8.75
C PRO A 63 11.66 13.52 8.46
N PRO A 64 12.17 14.06 7.34
CA PRO A 64 12.03 15.47 7.02
C PRO A 64 10.58 15.88 6.82
N GLU A 65 10.27 17.16 7.06
CA GLU A 65 8.92 17.70 6.90
C GLU A 65 8.66 18.09 5.44
N ASN A 66 8.36 17.07 4.61
CA ASN A 66 7.97 17.26 3.23
C ASN A 66 6.63 16.57 2.93
N TRP A 67 6.09 16.83 1.74
CA TRP A 67 4.79 16.29 1.31
C TRP A 67 4.76 14.75 1.34
N TRP A 68 5.89 14.09 1.03
CA TRP A 68 6.01 12.64 1.01
C TRP A 68 5.91 12.05 2.41
N PHE A 69 6.66 12.57 3.38
CA PHE A 69 6.55 12.11 4.76
C PHE A 69 5.22 12.50 5.41
N GLY A 70 4.59 13.59 4.95
CA GLY A 70 3.20 13.88 5.27
C GLY A 70 2.22 12.82 4.73
N LEU A 71 2.47 12.27 3.54
CA LEU A 71 1.71 11.13 3.01
C LEU A 71 1.99 9.84 3.80
N ALA A 72 3.26 9.53 4.07
CA ALA A 72 3.64 8.33 4.82
C ALA A 72 3.03 8.32 6.23
N ARG A 73 3.08 9.44 6.96
CA ARG A 73 2.42 9.57 8.28
C ARG A 73 0.92 9.32 8.19
N ARG A 74 0.22 9.93 7.22
CA ARG A 74 -1.21 9.69 6.98
C ARG A 74 -1.51 8.23 6.63
N GLY A 75 -0.64 7.57 5.85
CA GLY A 75 -0.73 6.15 5.53
C GLY A 75 -0.63 5.28 6.78
N VAL A 76 0.39 5.51 7.61
CA VAL A 76 0.58 4.81 8.89
C VAL A 76 -0.61 5.02 9.83
N GLU A 77 -1.11 6.25 9.95
CA GLU A 77 -2.27 6.58 10.77
C GLU A 77 -3.54 5.87 10.24
N TRP A 78 -3.73 5.88 8.93
CA TRP A 78 -4.83 5.16 8.29
C TRP A 78 -4.75 3.65 8.55
N GLU A 79 -3.59 3.02 8.43
CA GLU A 79 -3.38 1.60 8.72
C GLU A 79 -3.64 1.27 10.20
N LYS A 80 -3.19 2.14 11.11
CA LYS A 80 -3.45 2.02 12.54
C LYS A 80 -4.95 2.10 12.83
N ASN A 81 -5.63 3.10 12.27
CA ASN A 81 -7.07 3.29 12.44
C ASN A 81 -7.87 2.13 11.84
N TRP A 82 -7.47 1.66 10.65
CA TRP A 82 -8.07 0.49 10.00
C TRP A 82 -7.90 -0.76 10.85
N SER A 83 -6.70 -1.00 11.38
CA SER A 83 -6.39 -2.15 12.23
C SER A 83 -7.18 -2.12 13.53
N ALA A 84 -7.32 -0.94 14.15
CA ALA A 84 -8.07 -0.74 15.40
C ALA A 84 -9.59 -0.79 15.22
N ALA A 85 -10.11 -0.49 14.01
CA ALA A 85 -11.54 -0.51 13.74
C ALA A 85 -12.13 -1.93 13.93
N PRO A 86 -13.31 -2.08 14.55
CA PRO A 86 -13.93 -3.38 14.77
C PRO A 86 -14.24 -4.09 13.46
N TRP A 87 -14.14 -5.43 13.47
CA TRP A 87 -14.49 -6.25 12.32
C TRP A 87 -16.01 -6.28 12.13
N ASN A 88 -16.49 -5.53 11.15
CA ASN A 88 -17.89 -5.51 10.74
C ASN A 88 -18.01 -5.88 9.25
N ARG A 89 -19.26 -6.07 8.77
CA ARG A 89 -19.53 -6.41 7.36
C ARG A 89 -18.94 -5.41 6.37
N VAL A 90 -18.89 -4.13 6.73
CA VAL A 90 -18.34 -3.06 5.88
C VAL A 90 -16.81 -3.17 5.77
N LYS A 91 -16.12 -3.48 6.86
CA LYS A 91 -14.67 -3.72 6.87
C LYS A 91 -14.32 -4.94 6.02
N TRP A 92 -15.12 -6.01 6.15
CA TRP A 92 -14.99 -7.21 5.32
C TRP A 92 -15.21 -6.94 3.84
N SER A 93 -16.27 -6.21 3.47
CA SER A 93 -16.54 -5.91 2.05
C SER A 93 -15.45 -5.03 1.45
N ARG A 94 -14.95 -4.04 2.19
CA ARG A 94 -13.80 -3.21 1.79
C ARG A 94 -12.52 -4.02 1.65
N LEU A 95 -12.24 -4.95 2.56
CA LEU A 95 -11.09 -5.84 2.46
C LEU A 95 -11.20 -6.75 1.23
N LEU A 96 -12.36 -7.38 1.03
CA LEU A 96 -12.61 -8.22 -0.15
C LEU A 96 -12.46 -7.42 -1.44
N GLY A 97 -13.03 -6.21 -1.50
CA GLY A 97 -12.87 -5.30 -2.64
C GLY A 97 -11.41 -4.93 -2.90
N ALA A 98 -10.64 -4.63 -1.85
CA ALA A 98 -9.20 -4.35 -1.97
C ALA A 98 -8.41 -5.56 -2.48
N LEU A 99 -8.73 -6.77 -2.02
CA LEU A 99 -8.10 -8.01 -2.48
C LEU A 99 -8.44 -8.30 -3.94
N LEU A 100 -9.70 -8.12 -4.35
CA LEU A 100 -10.12 -8.28 -5.74
C LEU A 100 -9.41 -7.28 -6.64
N LEU A 101 -9.37 -6.00 -6.25
CA LEU A 101 -8.65 -4.96 -7.00
C LEU A 101 -7.16 -5.29 -7.12
N ALA A 102 -6.51 -5.69 -6.03
CA ALA A 102 -5.11 -6.10 -6.04
C ALA A 102 -4.88 -7.31 -6.96
N GLY A 103 -5.77 -8.30 -6.94
CA GLY A 103 -5.71 -9.47 -7.81
C GLY A 103 -5.82 -9.10 -9.30
N VAL A 104 -6.78 -8.24 -9.67
CA VAL A 104 -6.92 -7.75 -11.05
C VAL A 104 -5.71 -6.92 -11.47
N LEU A 105 -5.16 -6.08 -10.58
CA LEU A 105 -3.93 -5.31 -10.86
C LEU A 105 -2.73 -6.23 -11.12
N VAL A 106 -2.50 -7.22 -10.26
CA VAL A 106 -1.43 -8.20 -10.44
C VAL A 106 -1.60 -8.96 -11.75
N TRP A 107 -2.80 -9.45 -12.04
CA TRP A 107 -3.11 -10.12 -13.29
C TRP A 107 -2.89 -9.23 -14.51
N GLY A 108 -3.39 -7.99 -14.48
CA GLY A 108 -3.25 -7.05 -15.58
C GLY A 108 -1.80 -6.64 -15.85
N LEU A 109 -1.02 -6.42 -14.78
CA LEU A 109 0.42 -6.16 -14.88
C LEU A 109 1.17 -7.37 -15.44
N TRP A 110 0.83 -8.59 -14.99
CA TRP A 110 1.45 -9.83 -15.45
C TRP A 110 1.16 -10.12 -16.93
N VAL A 111 -0.09 -9.99 -17.38
CA VAL A 111 -0.46 -10.20 -18.80
C VAL A 111 -0.03 -9.01 -19.67
N ARG A 112 0.34 -7.88 -19.05
CA ARG A 112 0.64 -6.59 -19.70
C ARG A 112 -0.55 -6.03 -20.49
N GLU A 113 -1.76 -6.28 -19.99
CA GLU A 113 -3.00 -5.84 -20.61
C GLU A 113 -3.28 -4.37 -20.26
N LEU A 114 -2.69 -3.46 -21.06
CA LEU A 114 -2.79 -2.01 -20.83
C LEU A 114 -4.24 -1.50 -20.87
N ALA A 115 -5.13 -2.15 -21.64
CA ALA A 115 -6.53 -1.75 -21.68
C ALA A 115 -7.23 -2.00 -20.33
N ALA A 116 -6.97 -3.15 -19.70
CA ALA A 116 -7.52 -3.46 -18.38
C ALA A 116 -6.98 -2.49 -17.30
N LEU A 117 -5.69 -2.17 -17.34
CA LEU A 117 -5.09 -1.18 -16.44
C LEU A 117 -5.67 0.23 -16.69
N GLY A 118 -5.86 0.60 -17.96
CA GLY A 118 -6.48 1.85 -18.37
C GLY A 118 -7.93 1.97 -17.90
N LEU A 119 -8.71 0.89 -17.97
CA LEU A 119 -10.08 0.84 -17.44
C LEU A 119 -10.13 1.02 -15.92
N LEU A 120 -9.23 0.36 -15.19
CA LEU A 120 -9.12 0.55 -13.73
C LEU A 120 -8.78 2.00 -13.38
N PHE A 121 -7.82 2.58 -14.10
CA PHE A 121 -7.44 3.98 -13.93
C PHE A 121 -8.62 4.92 -14.25
N GLY A 122 -9.31 4.70 -15.37
CA GLY A 122 -10.49 5.46 -15.76
C GLY A 122 -11.61 5.38 -14.71
N PHE A 123 -11.88 4.19 -14.16
CA PHE A 123 -12.85 4.02 -13.09
C PHE A 123 -12.45 4.78 -11.82
N ALA A 124 -11.17 4.75 -11.45
CA ALA A 124 -10.67 5.51 -10.31
C ALA A 124 -10.84 7.02 -10.50
N VAL A 125 -10.57 7.54 -11.70
CA VAL A 125 -10.81 8.95 -12.05
C VAL A 125 -12.29 9.28 -11.98
N LEU A 126 -13.18 8.43 -12.52
CA LEU A 126 -14.63 8.65 -12.44
C LEU A 126 -15.12 8.68 -11.00
N VAL A 127 -14.65 7.77 -10.14
CA VAL A 127 -14.98 7.79 -8.71
C VAL A 127 -14.48 9.07 -8.04
N TRP A 128 -13.27 9.53 -8.38
CA TRP A 128 -12.73 10.78 -7.86
C TRP A 128 -13.57 11.99 -8.29
N VAL A 129 -13.93 12.08 -9.58
CA VAL A 129 -14.81 13.13 -10.11
C VAL A 129 -16.19 13.08 -9.44
N MET A 130 -16.80 11.89 -9.32
CA MET A 130 -18.10 11.74 -8.67
C MET A 130 -18.07 12.20 -7.20
N ARG A 131 -16.99 11.89 -6.47
CA ARG A 131 -16.81 12.35 -5.08
C ARG A 131 -16.67 13.85 -5.01
N ARG A 132 -15.86 14.43 -5.90
CA ARG A 132 -15.65 15.88 -5.97
C ARG A 132 -16.95 16.61 -6.32
N ASN A 133 -17.70 16.12 -7.31
CA ASN A 133 -19.00 16.68 -7.66
C ASN A 133 -19.97 16.67 -6.47
N ARG A 134 -20.03 15.57 -5.71
CA ARG A 134 -20.83 15.50 -4.47
C ARG A 134 -20.37 16.50 -3.40
N GLU A 135 -19.06 16.66 -3.21
CA GLU A 135 -18.49 17.63 -2.26
C GLU A 135 -18.80 19.07 -2.69
N ASP A 136 -18.80 19.33 -4.00
CA ASP A 136 -19.11 20.63 -4.60
C ASP A 136 -20.63 20.89 -4.73
N GLY A 137 -21.48 19.98 -4.22
CA GLY A 137 -22.94 20.09 -4.28
C GLY A 137 -23.54 19.92 -5.68
N ILE A 138 -22.73 19.45 -6.64
CA ILE A 138 -23.18 19.02 -7.96
C ILE A 138 -23.75 17.61 -7.78
N ASP A 139 -25.04 17.56 -7.44
CA ASP A 139 -25.78 16.31 -7.28
C ASP A 139 -25.69 15.45 -8.56
N PRO A 140 -25.42 14.12 -8.44
CA PRO A 140 -25.80 13.15 -9.46
C PRO A 140 -27.29 12.78 -9.38
#